data_AF-A0A3R6LRV0-F1
#
_entry.id   AF-A0A3R6LRV0-F1
#
_cell.length_a   1.000
_cell.length_b   1.000
_cell.length_c   1.000
_cell.angle_alpha   90.00
_cell.angle_beta   90.00
_cell.angle_gamma   90.00
#
_symmetry.space_group_name_H-M   'P 1'
#
loop_
_entity.id
_entity.type
_entity.pdbx_description
1 polymer ?
#
loop_
_entity_poly.entity_id
_entity_poly.type
_entity_poly.pdbx_seq_one_letter_code
_entity_poly.pdbx_strand_id
1 'polypeptide(L)' 'MEIKERVGVFVLDISKLIFGGVILSSIVSENINPAVVYGLGFFFFIFTIALGFVLILNEEKKGGSI' A
#
# COMPACT_ATOMS: atom_id res chain seq x y z
N MET A 1 -16.85 -9.35 -6.82
CA MET A 1 -15.54 -8.73 -7.04
C MET A 1 -14.93 -9.30 -8.28
N GLU A 2 -14.72 -8.46 -9.28
CA GLU A 2 -13.86 -8.79 -10.40
C GLU A 2 -12.41 -8.98 -9.91
N ILE A 3 -11.58 -9.63 -10.73
CA ILE A 3 -10.22 -9.99 -10.33
C ILE A 3 -9.38 -8.75 -9.99
N LYS A 4 -9.59 -7.60 -10.66
CA LYS A 4 -8.76 -6.41 -10.44
C LYS A 4 -9.16 -5.68 -9.17
N GLU A 5 -10.45 -5.60 -8.87
CA GLU A 5 -10.93 -5.13 -7.56
C GLU A 5 -10.29 -5.95 -6.42
N ARG A 6 -10.28 -7.28 -6.54
CA ARG A 6 -9.65 -8.17 -5.55
C ARG A 6 -8.15 -7.92 -5.43
N VAL A 7 -7.44 -7.69 -6.54
CA VAL A 7 -6.01 -7.33 -6.53
C VAL A 7 -5.80 -5.96 -5.91
N GLY A 8 -6.66 -4.98 -6.19
CA GLY A 8 -6.59 -3.65 -5.60
C GLY A 8 -6.76 -3.67 -4.09
N VAL A 9 -7.77 -4.40 -3.59
CA VAL A 9 -7.97 -4.64 -2.15
C VAL A 9 -6.76 -5.34 -1.53
N PHE A 10 -6.22 -6.37 -2.19
CA PHE A 10 -5.01 -7.05 -1.73
C PHE A 10 -3.80 -6.12 -1.63
N VAL A 11 -3.61 -5.21 -2.59
CA VAL A 11 -2.54 -4.21 -2.55
C VAL A 11 -2.75 -3.21 -1.40
N LEU A 12 -4.00 -2.84 -1.08
CA LEU A 12 -4.32 -2.04 0.10
C LEU A 12 -4.06 -2.79 1.41
N ASP A 13 -4.21 -4.11 1.44
CA ASP A 13 -3.85 -4.90 2.62
C ASP A 13 -2.32 -4.96 2.79
N ILE A 14 -1.55 -5.04 1.70
CA ILE A 14 -0.09 -4.92 1.75
C ILE A 14 0.34 -3.55 2.32
N SER A 15 -0.33 -2.46 1.97
CA SER A 15 0.02 -1.15 2.50
C SER A 15 -0.14 -1.08 4.02
N LYS A 16 -1.20 -1.69 4.58
CA LYS A 16 -1.40 -1.83 6.03
C LYS A 16 -0.27 -2.63 6.68
N LEU A 17 0.22 -3.68 6.03
CA LEU A 17 1.36 -4.47 6.53
C LEU A 17 2.67 -3.67 6.52
N ILE A 18 2.92 -2.88 5.47
CA ILE A 18 4.07 -1.97 5.40
C ILE A 18 4.01 -0.95 6.54
N PHE A 19 2.84 -0.33 6.75
CA PHE A 19 2.65 0.60 7.85
C PHE A 19 2.89 -0.06 9.21
N GLY A 20 2.33 -1.26 9.42
CA GLY A 20 2.58 -2.04 10.63
C GLY A 20 4.06 -2.35 10.84
N GLY A 21 4.80 -2.70 9.77
CA GLY A 21 6.24 -2.92 9.82
C GLY A 21 7.04 -1.68 10.18
N VAL A 22 6.65 -0.50 9.67
CA VAL A 22 7.26 0.78 10.04
C VAL A 22 7.06 1.10 11.52
N ILE A 23 5.83 0.94 12.03
CA ILE A 23 5.54 1.13 13.46
C ILE A 23 6.28 0.11 14.33
N LEU A 24 6.36 -1.16 13.90
CA LEU A 24 7.12 -2.17 14.62
C LEU A 24 8.61 -1.83 14.66
N SER A 25 9.18 -1.37 13.55
CA SER A 25 10.59 -0.96 13.49
C SER A 25 10.92 0.23 14.42
N SER A 26 9.94 1.07 14.75
CA SER A 26 10.17 2.23 15.62
C SER A 26 10.26 1.85 17.10
N ILE A 27 9.70 0.70 17.48
CA ILE A 27 9.71 0.21 18.87
C ILE A 27 10.78 -0.86 19.12
N VAL A 28 11.29 -1.51 18.07
CA VAL A 28 12.40 -2.46 18.20
C VAL A 28 13.72 -1.69 18.17
N SER A 29 14.52 -1.83 19.22
CA SER A 29 15.89 -1.31 19.27
C SER A 29 16.80 -2.15 18.37
N GLU A 30 16.85 -1.79 17.09
CA GLU A 30 17.84 -2.32 16.15
C GLU A 30 18.84 -1.24 15.73
N ASN A 31 20.05 -1.65 15.39
CA ASN A 31 21.11 -0.75 14.91
C ASN A 31 20.96 -0.50 13.40
N ILE A 32 19.80 0.00 12.99
CA ILE A 32 19.46 0.33 11.60
C ILE A 32 19.26 1.84 11.48
N ASN A 33 19.59 2.40 10.32
CA ASN A 33 19.40 3.82 10.05
C ASN A 33 17.89 4.16 10.00
N PRO A 34 17.33 4.91 10.96
CA PRO A 34 15.90 5.19 11.03
C PRO A 34 15.40 5.98 9.82
N ALA A 35 16.26 6.84 9.23
CA ALA A 35 15.90 7.64 8.07
C ALA A 35 15.61 6.76 6.84
N VAL A 36 16.34 5.65 6.68
CA VAL A 36 16.12 4.70 5.58
C VAL A 36 14.82 3.95 5.80
N VAL A 37 14.58 3.46 7.03
CA VAL A 37 13.39 2.69 7.37
C VAL A 37 12.12 3.53 7.22
N TYR A 38 12.11 4.73 7.81
CA TYR A 38 10.96 5.63 7.72
C TYR A 38 10.79 6.21 6.33
N GLY A 39 11.88 6.57 5.64
CA GLY A 39 11.83 7.10 4.28
C GLY A 39 11.29 6.08 3.28
N LEU A 40 11.90 4.89 3.20
CA LEU A 40 11.45 3.85 2.28
C LEU A 40 10.10 3.28 2.70
N GLY A 41 9.90 3.04 4.00
CA GLY A 41 8.63 2.54 4.51
C GLY A 41 7.46 3.48 4.20
N PHE A 42 7.62 4.78 4.43
CA PHE A 42 6.60 5.78 4.10
C PHE A 42 6.40 5.90 2.58
N PHE A 43 7.48 5.90 1.79
CA PHE A 43 7.37 5.93 0.33
C PHE A 43 6.57 4.74 -0.21
N PHE A 44 6.93 3.51 0.17
CA PHE A 44 6.24 2.31 -0.30
C PHE A 44 4.81 2.21 0.25
N PHE A 45 4.55 2.72 1.45
CA PHE A 45 3.20 2.82 2.00
C PHE A 45 2.29 3.69 1.12
N ILE A 46 2.71 4.92 0.82
CA ILE A 46 1.92 5.83 -0.04
C ILE A 46 1.81 5.28 -1.47
N PHE A 47 2.90 4.72 -2.01
CA PHE A 47 2.91 4.13 -3.34
C PHE A 47 1.91 2.98 -3.47
N THR A 48 1.90 2.04 -2.53
CA THR A 48 0.96 0.90 -2.55
C THR A 48 -0.48 1.33 -2.33
N ILE A 49 -0.74 2.34 -1.48
CA ILE A 49 -2.08 2.94 -1.36
C ILE A 49 -2.55 3.48 -2.71
N ALA A 50 -1.74 4.32 -3.37
CA ALA A 50 -2.09 4.90 -4.65
C ALA A 50 -2.36 3.81 -5.71
N LEU A 51 -1.51 2.79 -5.74
CA LEU A 51 -1.62 1.68 -6.70
C LEU A 51 -2.88 0.84 -6.44
N GLY A 52 -3.22 0.56 -5.18
CA GLY A 52 -4.46 -0.12 -4.79
C GLY A 52 -5.70 0.65 -5.22
N PHE A 53 -5.75 1.96 -4.97
CA PHE A 53 -6.87 2.79 -5.42
C PHE A 53 -6.97 2.90 -6.94
N VAL A 54 -5.85 3.02 -7.65
CA VAL A 54 -5.84 3.04 -9.13
C VAL A 54 -6.41 1.74 -9.71
N LEU A 55 -6.12 0.59 -9.10
CA LEU A 55 -6.65 -0.70 -9.55
C LEU A 55 -8.15 -0.84 -9.31
N ILE A 56 -8.65 -0.32 -8.18
CA ILE A 56 -10.08 -0.34 -7.85
C ILE A 56 -10.86 0.65 -8.74
N LEU A 57 -10.40 1.90 -8.85
CA LEU A 57 -11.12 2.97 -9.56
C LEU A 57 -11.09 2.81 -11.09
N ASN A 58 -10.09 2.12 -11.65
CA ASN A 58 -10.05 1.85 -13.09
C ASN A 58 -11.07 0.78 -13.55
N GLU A 59 -11.68 0.02 -12.65
CA GLU A 59 -12.82 -0.84 -13.01
C GLU A 59 -14.10 -0.04 -13.25
N GLU A 60 -14.39 0.97 -12.42
CA GLU A 60 -15.61 1.78 -12.58
C GLU A 60 -15.71 2.46 -13.95
N LYS A 61 -14.56 2.88 -14.51
CA LYS A 61 -14.51 3.53 -15.83
C LYS A 61 -14.78 2.61 -17.02
N LYS A 62 -14.76 1.27 -16.85
CA LYS A 62 -15.05 0.32 -17.93
C LYS A 62 -16.47 -0.24 -17.90
N GLY A 63 -17.22 -0.06 -16.80
CA GLY A 63 -18.63 -0.45 -16.70
C GLY A 63 -19.63 0.61 -17.20
N GLY A 64 -19.17 1.82 -17.50
CA GLY A 64 -19.97 2.93 -18.02
C GLY A 64 -19.55 3.36 -19.42
N SER A 65 -19.63 2.45 -20.40
CA SER A 65 -19.84 2.89 -21.78
C SER A 65 -21.33 3.20 -21.91
N ILE A 66 -21.64 4.49 -21.94
CA ILE A 66 -22.78 4.99 -22.72
C ILE A 66 -22.52 4.64 -24.19
#